data_AF-A0A370HKG1-F1
#
_entry.id   AF-A0A370HKG1-F1
#
_cell.length_a   1.000
_cell.length_b   1.000
_cell.length_c   1.000
_cell.angle_alpha   90.00
_cell.angle_beta   90.00
_cell.angle_gamma   90.00
#
_symmetry.space_group_name_H-M   'P 1'
#
loop_
_entity.id
_entity.type
_entity.pdbx_description
1 polymer ?
#
loop_
_entity_poly.entity_id
_entity_poly.type
_entity_poly.pdbx_seq_one_letter_code
_entity_poly.pdbx_strand_id
1 'polypeptide(L)'
;MTPLLNPHAHVVLQARRADVDTVLVDGRIVKRDHRLVGVDLAEARRAVQATVDHLRAEIGEQAWREGMNPEIPETKVLDNPYTYTDYRSAATHGDLASQR
;
A
#
# COMPACT_ATOMS: atom_id res chain seq x y z
N MET A 1 -7.34 -13.47 -17.58
CA MET A 1 -8.17 -13.50 -16.36
C MET A 1 -9.49 -14.20 -16.68
N THR A 2 -9.99 -15.05 -15.77
CA THR A 2 -11.22 -15.85 -15.93
C THR A 2 -11.85 -16.17 -14.59
N PRO A 3 -13.17 -16.37 -14.50
CA PRO A 3 -14.16 -16.25 -15.59
C PRO A 3 -14.56 -14.79 -15.89
N LEU A 4 -14.99 -14.53 -17.13
CA LEU A 4 -15.46 -13.21 -17.58
C LEU A 4 -16.99 -13.22 -17.74
N LEU A 5 -17.70 -12.64 -16.78
CA LEU A 5 -19.16 -12.54 -16.79
C LEU A 5 -19.65 -11.20 -17.34
N ASN A 6 -19.03 -10.10 -16.90
CA ASN A 6 -19.31 -8.75 -17.41
C ASN A 6 -17.97 -8.02 -17.62
N PRO A 7 -17.64 -7.61 -18.85
CA PRO A 7 -16.34 -7.01 -19.15
C PRO A 7 -16.12 -5.65 -18.47
N HIS A 8 -17.16 -4.83 -18.34
CA HIS A 8 -17.04 -3.52 -17.69
C HIS A 8 -16.82 -3.67 -16.18
N ALA A 9 -17.59 -4.55 -15.54
CA ALA A 9 -17.37 -4.87 -14.13
C ALA A 9 -15.97 -5.44 -13.89
N HIS A 10 -15.43 -6.21 -14.85
CA HIS A 10 -14.08 -6.76 -14.80
C HIS A 10 -13.01 -5.65 -14.79
N VAL A 11 -13.17 -4.63 -15.64
CA VAL A 11 -12.26 -3.47 -15.66
C VAL A 11 -12.29 -2.70 -14.34
N VAL A 12 -13.46 -2.50 -13.76
CA VAL A 12 -13.62 -1.65 -12.56
C VAL A 12 -13.21 -2.38 -11.28
N LEU A 13 -13.56 -3.67 -11.15
CA LEU A 13 -13.51 -4.37 -9.87
C LEU A 13 -12.39 -5.41 -9.77
N GLN A 14 -11.78 -5.81 -10.89
CA GLN A 14 -10.87 -6.96 -10.92
C GLN A 14 -9.54 -6.65 -11.63
N ALA A 15 -9.55 -5.78 -12.63
CA ALA A 15 -8.33 -5.40 -13.34
C ALA A 15 -7.39 -4.59 -12.44
N ARG A 16 -6.10 -4.81 -12.60
CA ARG A 16 -5.01 -4.08 -11.93
C ARG A 16 -4.17 -3.36 -12.97
N ARG A 17 -3.37 -2.40 -12.51
CA ARG A 17 -2.40 -1.67 -13.35
C ARG A 17 -1.44 -2.57 -14.15
N ALA A 18 -1.13 -3.77 -13.63
CA ALA A 18 -0.25 -4.72 -14.29
C ALA A 18 -0.91 -5.45 -15.48
N ASP A 19 -2.25 -5.50 -15.50
CA ASP A 19 -3.01 -6.25 -16.50
C ASP A 19 -3.21 -5.43 -17.80
N VAL A 20 -2.87 -4.13 -17.79
CA VAL A 20 -2.74 -3.34 -19.04
C VAL A 20 -1.62 -3.97 -19.86
N ASP A 21 -1.87 -4.29 -21.13
CA ASP A 21 -0.86 -4.81 -22.05
C ASP A 21 -0.25 -3.68 -22.92
N THR A 22 -1.08 -3.03 -23.72
CA THR A 22 -0.67 -2.03 -24.72
C THR A 22 -1.25 -0.65 -24.40
N VAL A 23 -0.44 0.41 -24.59
CA VAL A 23 -0.84 1.82 -24.41
C VAL A 23 -0.43 2.63 -25.63
N LEU A 24 -1.33 3.49 -26.10
CA LEU A 24 -1.09 4.41 -27.21
C LEU A 24 -1.33 5.86 -26.77
N VAL A 25 -0.49 6.77 -27.24
CA VAL A 25 -0.64 8.23 -27.08
C VAL A 25 -0.43 8.86 -28.45
N ASP A 26 -1.42 9.62 -28.93
CA ASP A 26 -1.41 10.22 -30.28
C ASP A 26 -1.08 9.21 -31.40
N GLY A 27 -1.65 8.01 -31.29
CA GLY A 27 -1.42 6.91 -32.25
C GLY A 27 -0.06 6.22 -32.13
N ARG A 28 0.83 6.64 -31.22
CA ARG A 28 2.13 6.02 -30.97
C ARG A 28 2.05 5.01 -29.83
N ILE A 29 2.57 3.81 -30.03
CA ILE A 29 2.67 2.78 -28.98
C ILE A 29 3.76 3.20 -27.98
N VAL A 30 3.37 3.39 -26.72
CA VAL A 30 4.29 3.73 -25.61
C VAL A 30 4.50 2.56 -24.64
N LYS A 31 3.67 1.51 -24.75
CA LYS A 31 3.79 0.26 -24.00
C LYS A 31 3.21 -0.89 -24.82
N ARG A 32 3.85 -2.06 -24.80
CA ARG A 32 3.37 -3.30 -25.44
C ARG A 32 4.00 -4.53 -24.79
N ASP A 33 3.28 -5.66 -24.75
CA ASP A 33 3.75 -6.91 -24.15
C ASP A 33 4.26 -6.71 -22.71
N HIS A 34 3.54 -5.89 -21.94
CA HIS A 34 3.90 -5.43 -20.58
C HIS A 34 5.26 -4.68 -20.46
N ARG A 35 5.83 -4.16 -21.54
CA ARG A 35 7.08 -3.37 -21.54
C ARG A 35 6.86 -1.95 -22.06
N LEU A 36 7.51 -0.96 -21.44
CA LEU A 36 7.53 0.42 -21.95
C LEU A 36 8.42 0.52 -23.19
N VAL A 37 8.01 1.36 -24.14
CA VAL A 37 8.73 1.60 -25.40
C VAL A 37 9.44 2.96 -25.32
N GLY A 38 10.73 2.98 -25.66
CA GLY A 38 11.51 4.23 -25.78
C GLY A 38 11.85 4.91 -24.45
N VAL A 39 11.78 4.20 -23.31
CA VAL A 39 12.08 4.74 -21.97
C VAL A 39 13.17 3.90 -21.30
N ASP A 40 14.19 4.55 -20.73
CA ASP A 40 15.14 3.91 -19.81
C ASP A 40 14.55 3.85 -18.39
N LEU A 41 13.92 2.72 -18.08
CA LEU A 41 13.39 2.45 -16.74
C LEU A 41 14.49 2.33 -15.67
N ALA A 42 15.71 1.92 -16.04
CA ALA A 42 16.80 1.79 -15.09
C ALA A 42 17.34 3.16 -14.69
N GLU A 43 17.43 4.10 -15.64
CA GLU A 43 17.76 5.49 -15.36
C GLU A 43 16.72 6.14 -14.43
N ALA A 44 15.43 6.02 -14.76
CA ALA A 44 14.36 6.57 -13.92
C ALA A 44 14.43 6.01 -12.48
N ARG A 45 14.71 4.71 -12.32
CA ARG A 45 14.89 4.09 -11.00
C ARG A 45 16.10 4.67 -10.25
N ARG A 46 17.23 4.87 -10.91
CA ARG A 46 18.43 5.47 -10.30
C ARG A 46 18.14 6.91 -9.86
N ALA A 47 17.44 7.69 -10.68
CA ALA A 47 17.06 9.06 -10.34
C ALA A 47 16.16 9.11 -9.09
N VAL A 48 15.14 8.24 -9.01
CA VAL A 48 14.29 8.14 -7.82
C VAL A 48 15.10 7.72 -6.59
N GLN A 49 16.00 6.75 -6.72
CA GLN A 49 16.86 6.32 -5.61
C GLN A 49 17.74 7.47 -5.11
N ALA A 50 18.37 8.23 -6.01
CA ALA A 50 19.19 9.37 -5.64
C ALA A 50 18.38 10.44 -4.87
N THR A 51 17.13 10.68 -5.27
CA THR A 51 16.23 11.59 -4.52
C THR A 51 15.94 11.06 -3.11
N VAL A 52 15.65 9.77 -2.97
CA VAL A 52 15.42 9.15 -1.65
C VAL A 52 16.68 9.23 -0.78
N ASP A 53 17.85 8.95 -1.36
CA ASP A 53 19.13 9.01 -0.65
C ASP A 53 19.45 10.43 -0.18
N HIS A 54 19.20 11.43 -1.03
CA HIS A 54 19.34 12.84 -0.66
C HIS A 54 18.42 13.20 0.51
N LEU A 55 17.13 12.87 0.42
CA LEU A 55 16.17 13.17 1.49
C LEU A 55 16.55 12.47 2.80
N ARG A 56 17.00 11.20 2.74
CA ARG A 56 17.47 10.45 3.91
C ARG A 56 18.71 11.10 4.54
N ALA A 57 19.64 11.60 3.73
CA ALA A 57 20.81 12.31 4.21
C ALA A 57 20.45 13.64 4.90
N GLU A 58 19.52 14.40 4.32
CA GLU A 58 19.07 15.69 4.85
C GLU A 58 18.33 15.55 6.19
N ILE A 59 17.41 14.58 6.32
CA ILE A 59 16.66 14.39 7.57
C ILE A 59 17.45 13.62 8.64
N GLY A 60 18.54 12.95 8.24
CA GLY A 60 19.38 12.13 9.11
C GLY A 60 18.82 10.73 9.37
N GLU A 61 19.73 9.80 9.70
CA GLU A 61 19.40 8.38 9.84
C GLU A 61 18.39 8.08 10.95
N GLN A 62 18.46 8.83 12.06
CA GLN A 62 17.55 8.61 13.20
C GLN A 62 16.10 8.95 12.82
N ALA A 63 15.87 10.15 12.29
CA ALA A 63 14.53 10.58 11.86
C ALA A 63 14.01 9.71 10.70
N TRP A 64 14.88 9.25 9.80
CA TRP A 64 14.51 8.28 8.77
C TRP A 64 14.03 6.95 9.38
N ARG A 65 14.75 6.40 10.35
CA ARG A 65 14.37 5.14 11.02
C ARG A 65 13.07 5.27 11.80
N GLU A 66 12.89 6.38 12.52
CA GLU A 66 11.64 6.70 13.24
C GLU A 66 10.47 6.86 12.27
N GLY A 67 10.65 7.57 11.15
CA GLY A 67 9.60 7.73 10.14
C GLY A 67 9.23 6.43 9.42
N MET A 68 10.19 5.53 9.20
CA MET A 68 9.95 4.20 8.63
C MET A 68 9.30 3.23 9.62
N ASN A 69 9.44 3.48 10.92
CA ASN A 69 8.91 2.64 12.01
C ASN A 69 8.22 3.53 13.05
N PRO A 70 7.13 4.22 12.66
CA PRO A 70 6.47 5.16 13.56
C PRO A 70 5.89 4.42 14.77
N GLU A 71 5.94 5.05 15.93
CA GLU A 71 5.24 4.54 17.12
C GLU A 71 3.75 4.44 16.80
N ILE A 72 3.19 3.25 16.96
CA ILE A 72 1.76 3.02 16.81
C ILE A 72 1.11 3.51 18.10
N PRO A 73 0.23 4.52 18.05
CA PRO A 73 -0.48 4.97 19.25
C PRO A 73 -1.26 3.82 19.86
N GLU A 74 -1.28 3.72 21.20
CA GLU A 74 -2.17 2.81 21.90
C GLU A 74 -3.62 3.16 21.54
N THR A 75 -4.21 2.34 20.67
CA THR A 75 -5.60 2.51 20.26
C THR A 75 -6.45 1.86 21.32
N LYS A 76 -7.30 2.65 22.01
CA LYS A 76 -8.39 2.08 22.81
C LYS A 76 -9.23 1.20 21.90
N VAL A 77 -9.26 -0.09 22.19
CA VAL A 77 -10.20 -1.03 21.57
C VAL A 77 -11.60 -0.47 21.84
N LEU A 78 -12.21 0.14 20.82
CA LEU A 78 -13.61 0.53 20.86
C LEU A 78 -14.42 -0.76 21.01
N ASP A 79 -15.33 -0.77 21.99
CA ASP A 79 -16.28 -1.86 22.18
C ASP A 79 -17.00 -2.12 20.85
N ASN A 80 -16.74 -3.29 20.27
CA ASN A 80 -17.29 -3.67 18.98
C ASN A 80 -18.84 -3.65 19.07
N PRO A 81 -19.53 -2.81 18.29
CA PRO A 81 -20.99 -2.69 18.35
C PRO A 81 -21.73 -3.88 17.72
N TYR A 82 -21.01 -4.87 17.17
CA TYR A 82 -21.60 -6.06 16.57
C TYR A 82 -21.69 -7.26 17.53
N THR A 83 -22.74 -8.05 17.34
CA THR A 83 -23.22 -9.10 18.27
C THR A 83 -22.53 -10.46 18.13
N TYR A 84 -21.40 -10.59 17.43
CA TYR A 84 -20.69 -11.86 17.34
C TYR A 84 -19.84 -12.06 18.61
N THR A 85 -20.38 -12.82 19.57
CA THR A 85 -19.88 -12.89 20.95
C THR A 85 -19.26 -14.22 21.35
N ASP A 86 -19.24 -15.19 20.44
CA ASP A 86 -18.97 -16.60 20.78
C ASP A 86 -17.52 -16.88 21.19
N TYR A 87 -16.65 -15.87 21.09
CA TYR A 87 -15.26 -15.91 21.54
C TYR A 87 -14.91 -14.75 22.50
N ARG A 88 -15.87 -14.23 23.28
CA ARG A 88 -15.62 -13.22 24.33
C ARG A 88 -14.89 -13.85 25.53
N SER A 89 -13.77 -13.26 25.96
CA SER A 89 -13.17 -13.53 27.28
C SER A 89 -12.87 -12.23 28.03
N ALA A 90 -12.91 -12.28 29.36
CA ALA A 90 -12.73 -11.11 30.24
C ALA A 90 -11.29 -10.57 30.30
N ALA A 91 -10.33 -11.19 29.59
CA ALA A 91 -8.94 -10.75 29.57
C ALA A 91 -8.74 -9.37 28.88
N THR A 92 -9.75 -8.84 28.21
CA THR A 92 -9.68 -7.59 27.43
C THR A 92 -10.02 -6.33 28.25
N HIS A 93 -10.37 -6.45 29.54
CA HIS A 93 -10.62 -5.29 30.42
C HIS A 93 -10.01 -5.54 31.82
N GLY A 94 -8.72 -5.27 31.97
CA GLY A 94 -8.05 -5.35 33.26
C GLY A 94 -7.18 -4.12 33.48
N ASP A 95 -7.81 -2.96 33.72
CA ASP A 95 -7.14 -1.82 34.32
C ASP A 95 -6.86 -2.16 35.79
N LEU A 96 -5.63 -2.59 36.10
CA LEU A 96 -5.18 -2.96 37.44
C LEU A 96 -4.88 -1.72 38.31
N ALA A 97 -5.73 -0.69 38.24
CA ALA A 97 -5.63 0.53 39.04
C ALA A 97 -6.82 0.67 40.01
N SER A 98 -7.16 -0.39 40.75
CA SER A 98 -7.98 -0.27 41.95
C SER A 98 -7.95 -1.52 42.83
N GLN A 99 -6.78 -1.86 43.38
CA GLN A 99 -6.69 -2.72 44.58
C GLN A 99 -5.51 -2.28 45.46
N ARG A 100 -5.66 -1.13 46.14
CA ARG A 100 -5.35 -0.86 47.56
C ARG A 100 -5.20 0.64 47.81
#